data_AF-I0H365-F1
#
_entry.id   AF-I0H365-F1
#
_cell.length_a   1.000
_cell.length_b   1.000
_cell.length_c   1.000
_cell.angle_alpha   90.00
_cell.angle_beta   90.00
_cell.angle_gamma   90.00
#
_symmetry.space_group_name_H-M   'P 1'
#
loop_
_entity.id
_entity.type
_entity.pdbx_description
1 polymer ?
#
loop_
_entity_poly.entity_id
_entity_poly.type
_entity_poly.pdbx_seq_one_letter_code
_entity_poly.pdbx_strand_id
1 'polypeptide(L)'
;MAAPLFLLESVMRPLVISSALALALLAGSATPAAAADTPGDGQAHAGYGVPYDQAVTTNAVAAAAAPGDYSVRGIDISHHQGSIAWSSVGAAGEKFSYAKATEGTHFVDSSFAANNAGAKGAGLYAGAYHFARPDRNTGVAEANFFIDNAKYTKDGRTLPPMLDIEWPWEGSGAPSPCYGLSTAEMVNWIRAFTNQVKARTGVNPVIYTNPNWWNPCTGNTTAFGSLPLFHSAYSDAPGALPSGWSKWTFWQYTSKGSVSGVSGNVDRDVFNGSLSGLAALAGQAAEREDTRGDFDGDGKADLALYRTTNGFWNVKGLTATTQILASHPYGGDPSDVPVSTDLNGDGVAEVGVYRKGVGQWHVFDQKNKKQLLAQYSYGGDPSDIPVTGDFDGDGYGDFGVYRKGNGQWHIASYAKNTQILASFAYGGDPSDEPVVTDLNGDGVDEIGVYRKGAGQWHVYDPKNKKQLLAQYSYGGDPSDIPVTGDFDGDGYGDFGVYRKGNGQWHIASYAKGTQILASHAYGGDPSDIPAPADYDGDGAADIAVFRKGNGQWHVKSVKTGKQLVGSHQYGGGNDIPVLG
;
A
#
# COMPACT_ATOMS: atom_id res chain seq x y z
N MET A 1 37.17 -58.59 17.58
CA MET A 1 37.21 -58.07 18.96
C MET A 1 36.16 -56.97 19.06
N ALA A 2 35.22 -57.16 19.99
CA ALA A 2 34.22 -56.24 20.55
C ALA A 2 33.64 -55.10 19.67
N ALA A 3 32.36 -55.24 19.32
CA ALA A 3 31.45 -54.12 19.10
C ALA A 3 30.85 -53.66 20.45
N PRO A 4 30.53 -52.38 20.64
CA PRO A 4 29.56 -51.97 21.65
C PRO A 4 28.22 -51.59 21.01
N LEU A 5 27.21 -52.22 21.60
CA LEU A 5 25.78 -51.99 21.51
C LEU A 5 25.45 -50.69 22.28
N PHE A 6 24.63 -49.79 21.72
CA PHE A 6 23.93 -48.78 22.52
C PHE A 6 22.44 -48.77 22.16
N LEU A 7 21.64 -49.01 23.20
CA LEU A 7 20.19 -49.08 23.24
C LEU A 7 19.55 -47.72 22.88
N LEU A 8 18.45 -47.77 22.12
CA LEU A 8 17.41 -46.74 22.13
C LEU A 8 16.51 -46.98 23.36
N GLU A 9 16.53 -46.08 24.33
CA GLU A 9 15.46 -45.98 25.34
C GLU A 9 14.34 -45.07 24.81
N SER A 10 13.16 -45.65 24.62
CA SER A 10 11.91 -44.95 24.34
C SER A 10 11.28 -44.51 25.66
N VAL A 11 11.17 -43.20 25.89
CA VAL A 11 10.48 -42.65 27.05
C VAL A 11 8.99 -42.51 26.71
N MET A 12 8.19 -43.49 27.11
CA MET A 12 6.74 -43.36 27.25
C MET A 12 6.41 -42.57 28.54
N ARG A 13 5.74 -41.42 28.40
CA ARG A 13 5.09 -40.73 29.53
C ARG A 13 3.67 -41.27 29.74
N PRO A 14 3.23 -41.56 30.97
CA PRO A 14 1.88 -42.05 31.23
C PRO A 14 0.87 -40.90 31.21
N LEU A 15 -0.23 -41.12 30.49
CA LEU A 15 -1.41 -40.28 30.46
C LEU A 15 -2.21 -40.54 31.76
N VAL A 16 -2.26 -39.55 32.66
CA VAL A 16 -3.14 -39.59 33.83
C VAL A 16 -4.55 -39.21 33.37
N ILE A 17 -5.44 -40.20 33.30
CA ILE A 17 -6.87 -39.99 33.09
C ILE A 17 -7.50 -39.67 34.44
N SER A 18 -7.73 -38.38 34.70
CA SER A 18 -8.59 -37.95 35.81
C SER A 18 -10.03 -37.93 35.34
N SER A 19 -10.84 -38.83 35.92
CA SER A 19 -12.29 -38.89 35.75
C SER A 19 -12.94 -37.67 36.39
N ALA A 20 -13.55 -36.79 35.58
CA ALA A 20 -14.46 -35.76 36.06
C ALA A 20 -15.89 -36.09 35.63
N LEU A 21 -16.74 -36.13 36.63
CA LEU A 21 -18.16 -36.48 36.65
C LEU A 21 -18.97 -35.56 35.72
N ALA A 22 -19.65 -36.11 34.72
CA ALA A 22 -20.58 -35.37 33.87
C ALA A 22 -21.91 -35.13 34.63
N LEU A 23 -22.08 -33.92 35.16
CA LEU A 23 -23.37 -33.44 35.67
C LEU A 23 -24.10 -32.73 34.54
N ALA A 24 -25.12 -33.39 33.97
CA ALA A 24 -25.99 -32.80 32.97
C ALA A 24 -26.89 -31.74 33.62
N LEU A 25 -26.49 -30.47 33.54
CA LEU A 25 -27.42 -29.34 33.70
C LEU A 25 -28.07 -29.04 32.36
N LEU A 26 -29.38 -29.24 32.29
CA LEU A 26 -30.27 -28.62 31.30
C LEU A 26 -30.26 -27.10 31.54
N ALA A 27 -29.29 -26.40 30.94
CA ALA A 27 -29.34 -24.96 30.79
C ALA A 27 -30.20 -24.67 29.56
N GLY A 28 -31.42 -24.16 29.79
CA GLY A 28 -32.23 -23.57 28.75
C GLY A 28 -31.43 -22.49 28.02
N SER A 29 -31.57 -22.45 26.70
CA SER A 29 -31.03 -21.41 25.83
C SER A 29 -31.60 -20.05 26.25
N ALA A 30 -30.91 -19.36 27.14
CA ALA A 30 -31.10 -17.94 27.34
C ALA A 30 -30.37 -17.24 26.20
N THR A 31 -31.13 -16.72 25.23
CA THR A 31 -30.68 -15.60 24.41
C THR A 31 -30.09 -14.54 25.33
N PRO A 32 -28.88 -14.01 25.08
CA PRO A 32 -28.40 -12.88 25.86
C PRO A 32 -29.43 -11.77 25.74
N ALA A 33 -29.98 -11.36 26.88
CA ALA A 33 -30.86 -10.21 26.94
C ALA A 33 -30.07 -9.01 26.40
N ALA A 34 -30.61 -8.32 25.40
CA ALA A 34 -30.11 -7.01 25.00
C ALA A 34 -29.95 -6.18 26.26
N ALA A 35 -28.73 -5.72 26.54
CA ALA A 35 -28.48 -4.74 27.59
C ALA A 35 -29.39 -3.55 27.28
N ALA A 36 -30.24 -3.18 28.25
CA ALA A 36 -31.22 -2.11 28.05
C ALA A 36 -30.49 -0.82 27.64
N ASP A 37 -30.87 -0.24 26.50
CA ASP A 37 -30.40 1.07 26.04
C ASP A 37 -30.59 2.09 27.17
N THR A 38 -29.51 2.74 27.57
CA THR A 38 -29.60 3.95 28.39
C THR A 38 -30.27 5.02 27.53
N PRO A 39 -31.24 5.81 28.02
CA PRO A 39 -31.92 6.80 27.19
C PRO A 39 -30.93 7.73 26.48
N GLY A 40 -30.86 7.63 25.14
CA GLY A 40 -30.08 8.50 24.25
C GLY A 40 -28.86 7.88 23.56
N ASP A 41 -28.28 6.79 24.07
CA ASP A 41 -27.15 6.18 23.37
C ASP A 41 -27.60 5.53 22.07
N GLY A 42 -26.77 5.66 21.03
CA GLY A 42 -27.03 5.12 19.71
C GLY A 42 -27.52 6.12 18.69
N GLN A 43 -28.17 7.21 19.11
CA GLN A 43 -28.69 8.24 18.19
C GLN A 43 -27.60 9.13 17.57
N ALA A 44 -26.41 9.18 18.18
CA ALA A 44 -25.34 10.05 17.71
C ALA A 44 -24.81 9.62 16.33
N HIS A 45 -24.30 10.58 15.58
CA HIS A 45 -23.51 10.37 14.36
C HIS A 45 -22.52 11.54 14.26
N ALA A 46 -21.48 11.39 13.44
CA ALA A 46 -20.54 12.48 13.17
C ALA A 46 -21.29 13.72 12.64
N GLY A 47 -20.99 14.92 13.18
CA GLY A 47 -21.44 16.19 12.58
C GLY A 47 -21.97 17.28 13.51
N TYR A 48 -21.92 17.11 14.83
CA TYR A 48 -22.38 18.10 15.81
C TYR A 48 -21.33 19.22 15.98
N GLY A 49 -21.49 20.29 15.18
CA GLY A 49 -20.55 21.42 15.11
C GLY A 49 -20.68 22.53 16.17
N VAL A 50 -21.76 22.54 16.97
CA VAL A 50 -22.02 23.56 18.02
C VAL A 50 -22.66 22.94 19.26
N PRO A 51 -22.55 23.56 20.46
CA PRO A 51 -23.25 23.10 21.66
C PRO A 51 -24.76 23.15 21.46
N TYR A 52 -25.49 22.12 21.89
CA TYR A 52 -26.94 22.05 21.73
C TYR A 52 -27.70 23.13 22.52
N ASP A 53 -27.10 23.63 23.61
CA ASP A 53 -27.68 24.64 24.49
C ASP A 53 -27.38 26.08 24.05
N GLN A 54 -26.63 26.26 22.96
CA GLN A 54 -26.46 27.56 22.32
C GLN A 54 -27.47 27.74 21.19
N ALA A 55 -28.30 28.79 21.31
CA ALA A 55 -29.16 29.24 20.22
C ALA A 55 -28.31 29.83 19.10
N VAL A 56 -27.94 29.01 18.11
CA VAL A 56 -27.34 29.47 16.87
C VAL A 56 -28.47 29.74 15.89
N THR A 57 -28.59 30.97 15.41
CA THR A 57 -29.26 31.24 14.13
C THR A 57 -28.57 30.35 13.12
N THR A 58 -29.26 29.29 12.67
CA THR A 58 -28.74 28.31 11.73
C THR A 58 -28.03 29.05 10.59
N ASN A 59 -26.70 29.14 10.65
CA ASN A 59 -25.94 29.16 9.42
C ASN A 59 -26.16 27.76 8.87
N ALA A 60 -27.26 27.62 8.14
CA ALA A 60 -27.58 26.44 7.38
C ALA A 60 -26.44 26.29 6.39
N VAL A 61 -25.39 25.57 6.76
CA VAL A 61 -24.30 25.36 5.83
C VAL A 61 -24.72 24.25 4.88
N ALA A 62 -24.58 24.60 3.61
CA ALA A 62 -25.39 24.16 2.50
C ALA A 62 -24.96 22.80 1.97
N ALA A 63 -25.72 22.29 1.00
CA ALA A 63 -25.16 21.36 0.04
C ALA A 63 -23.90 22.01 -0.56
N ALA A 64 -22.73 21.55 -0.14
CA ALA A 64 -21.45 21.97 -0.69
C ALA A 64 -21.13 21.05 -1.87
N ALA A 65 -20.60 21.62 -2.95
CA ALA A 65 -20.15 20.81 -4.07
C ALA A 65 -18.92 20.00 -3.65
N ALA A 66 -18.67 18.86 -4.32
CA ALA A 66 -17.43 18.12 -4.09
C ALA A 66 -16.23 19.05 -4.38
N PRO A 67 -15.28 19.19 -3.46
CA PRO A 67 -14.06 19.95 -3.68
C PRO A 67 -13.33 19.41 -4.93
N GLY A 68 -13.21 20.22 -5.99
CA GLY A 68 -12.78 19.76 -7.32
C GLY A 68 -11.35 19.21 -7.39
N ASP A 69 -10.50 19.56 -6.43
CA ASP A 69 -9.08 19.21 -6.43
C ASP A 69 -8.78 17.85 -5.75
N TYR A 70 -9.80 17.12 -5.27
CA TYR A 70 -9.61 15.87 -4.53
C TYR A 70 -10.28 14.69 -5.26
N SER A 71 -9.44 13.82 -5.84
CA SER A 71 -9.88 12.65 -6.62
C SER A 71 -10.36 11.48 -5.77
N VAL A 72 -9.93 11.40 -4.50
CA VAL A 72 -10.28 10.33 -3.57
C VAL A 72 -11.43 10.79 -2.68
N ARG A 73 -12.64 10.29 -2.99
CA ARG A 73 -13.89 10.64 -2.31
C ARG A 73 -14.40 9.47 -1.47
N GLY A 74 -15.15 9.79 -0.42
CA GLY A 74 -15.79 8.80 0.44
C GLY A 74 -17.05 9.30 1.12
N ILE A 75 -17.57 8.46 2.00
CA ILE A 75 -18.73 8.72 2.84
C ILE A 75 -18.48 8.22 4.27
N ASP A 76 -19.10 8.83 5.26
CA ASP A 76 -19.28 8.22 6.57
C ASP A 76 -20.78 8.02 6.89
N ILE A 77 -21.06 6.92 7.58
CA ILE A 77 -22.42 6.37 7.71
C ILE A 77 -22.64 5.71 9.07
N SER A 78 -23.90 5.54 9.42
CA SER A 78 -24.37 4.79 10.60
C SER A 78 -25.66 4.03 10.26
N HIS A 79 -26.33 3.44 11.26
CA HIS A 79 -27.67 2.87 11.06
C HIS A 79 -28.70 3.88 10.52
N HIS A 80 -28.48 5.20 10.65
CA HIS A 80 -29.37 6.24 10.12
C HIS A 80 -29.53 6.20 8.59
N GLN A 81 -28.53 5.70 7.87
CA GLN A 81 -28.57 5.56 6.41
C GLN A 81 -29.32 4.30 5.95
N GLY A 82 -29.76 3.44 6.88
CA GLY A 82 -30.49 2.21 6.57
C GLY A 82 -29.68 1.24 5.71
N SER A 83 -30.39 0.50 4.84
CA SER A 83 -29.75 -0.44 3.91
C SER A 83 -29.08 0.29 2.75
N ILE A 84 -27.79 0.02 2.55
CA ILE A 84 -26.97 0.63 1.49
C ILE A 84 -26.71 -0.37 0.35
N ALA A 85 -26.92 0.06 -0.89
CA ALA A 85 -26.56 -0.70 -2.09
C ALA A 85 -25.09 -0.41 -2.47
N TRP A 86 -24.16 -1.09 -1.79
CA TRP A 86 -22.72 -0.81 -1.89
C TRP A 86 -22.12 -0.91 -3.30
N SER A 87 -22.61 -1.81 -4.15
CA SER A 87 -22.17 -1.88 -5.55
C SER A 87 -22.43 -0.57 -6.31
N SER A 88 -23.54 0.12 -6.01
CA SER A 88 -23.86 1.41 -6.60
C SER A 88 -22.99 2.53 -6.03
N VAL A 89 -22.60 2.43 -4.76
CA VAL A 89 -21.67 3.37 -4.11
C VAL A 89 -20.29 3.29 -4.75
N GLY A 90 -19.75 2.07 -4.93
CA GLY A 90 -18.49 1.86 -5.65
C GLY A 90 -18.56 2.33 -7.11
N ALA A 91 -19.66 2.04 -7.81
CA ALA A 91 -19.87 2.50 -9.18
C ALA A 91 -20.02 4.03 -9.31
N ALA A 92 -20.45 4.72 -8.24
CA ALA A 92 -20.47 6.19 -8.18
C ALA A 92 -19.06 6.79 -8.00
N GLY A 93 -18.05 5.96 -7.78
CA GLY A 93 -16.64 6.33 -7.70
C GLY A 93 -16.15 6.66 -6.29
N GLU A 94 -16.90 6.29 -5.24
CA GLU A 94 -16.41 6.37 -3.87
C GLU A 94 -15.28 5.35 -3.64
N LYS A 95 -14.27 5.75 -2.88
CA LYS A 95 -13.05 4.97 -2.63
C LYS A 95 -12.90 4.54 -1.18
N PHE A 96 -13.51 5.25 -0.24
CA PHE A 96 -13.54 4.85 1.15
C PHE A 96 -14.89 5.07 1.82
N SER A 97 -15.07 4.39 2.95
CA SER A 97 -16.14 4.71 3.89
C SER A 97 -15.73 4.54 5.35
N TYR A 98 -16.28 5.36 6.25
CA TYR A 98 -16.26 5.09 7.70
C TYR A 98 -17.66 4.72 8.20
N ALA A 99 -17.78 3.62 8.94
CA ALA A 99 -19.04 3.17 9.52
C ALA A 99 -19.02 3.28 11.04
N LYS A 100 -20.09 3.80 11.65
CA LYS A 100 -20.26 3.79 13.11
C LYS A 100 -20.20 2.35 13.59
N ALA A 101 -19.32 2.06 14.54
CA ALA A 101 -19.24 0.74 15.17
C ALA A 101 -19.84 0.77 16.58
N THR A 102 -19.52 1.80 17.37
CA THR A 102 -19.85 1.84 18.79
C THR A 102 -20.05 3.27 19.30
N GLU A 103 -20.77 3.39 20.41
CA GLU A 103 -20.90 4.63 21.19
C GLU A 103 -20.81 4.28 22.69
N GLY A 104 -19.96 4.98 23.43
CA GLY A 104 -19.69 4.67 24.82
C GLY A 104 -19.20 3.23 25.05
N THR A 105 -19.68 2.57 26.11
CA THR A 105 -19.25 1.20 26.47
C THR A 105 -20.34 0.13 26.31
N HIS A 106 -21.44 0.47 25.62
CA HIS A 106 -22.61 -0.42 25.54
C HIS A 106 -23.33 -0.43 24.19
N PHE A 107 -23.36 0.68 23.45
CA PHE A 107 -24.04 0.71 22.17
C PHE A 107 -23.14 0.16 21.06
N VAL A 108 -23.63 -0.84 20.33
CA VAL A 108 -23.04 -1.35 19.09
C VAL A 108 -23.99 -1.03 17.95
N ASP A 109 -23.51 -0.35 16.92
CA ASP A 109 -24.34 -0.04 15.76
C ASP A 109 -24.66 -1.33 14.99
N SER A 110 -25.95 -1.69 14.95
CA SER A 110 -26.41 -2.94 14.33
C SER A 110 -26.13 -3.04 12.83
N SER A 111 -25.89 -1.91 12.15
CA SER A 111 -25.61 -1.86 10.73
C SER A 111 -24.12 -2.02 10.42
N PHE A 112 -23.23 -1.83 11.41
CA PHE A 112 -21.78 -1.78 11.24
C PHE A 112 -21.22 -2.96 10.44
N ALA A 113 -21.54 -4.19 10.86
CA ALA A 113 -20.97 -5.40 10.26
C ALA A 113 -21.38 -5.54 8.78
N ALA A 114 -22.63 -5.25 8.45
CA ALA A 114 -23.15 -5.31 7.08
C ALA A 114 -22.54 -4.20 6.21
N ASN A 115 -22.42 -2.99 6.77
CA ASN A 115 -21.86 -1.84 6.07
C ASN A 115 -20.36 -2.00 5.80
N ASN A 116 -19.59 -2.41 6.80
CA ASN A 116 -18.15 -2.63 6.65
C ASN A 116 -17.85 -3.75 5.64
N ALA A 117 -18.59 -4.86 5.69
CA ALA A 117 -18.45 -5.95 4.72
C ALA A 117 -18.90 -5.54 3.31
N GLY A 118 -20.02 -4.81 3.21
CA GLY A 118 -20.57 -4.33 1.95
C GLY A 118 -19.63 -3.34 1.24
N ALA A 119 -19.06 -2.39 1.97
CA ALA A 119 -18.08 -1.45 1.46
C ALA A 119 -16.85 -2.16 0.88
N LYS A 120 -16.25 -3.07 1.66
CA LYS A 120 -15.10 -3.89 1.20
C LYS A 120 -15.46 -4.73 -0.03
N GLY A 121 -16.64 -5.36 -0.03
CA GLY A 121 -17.13 -6.16 -1.17
C GLY A 121 -17.38 -5.34 -2.43
N ALA A 122 -17.62 -4.04 -2.31
CA ALA A 122 -17.72 -3.09 -3.42
C ALA A 122 -16.37 -2.46 -3.80
N GLY A 123 -15.27 -2.91 -3.20
CA GLY A 123 -13.92 -2.43 -3.51
C GLY A 123 -13.53 -1.12 -2.81
N LEU A 124 -14.22 -0.69 -1.76
CA LEU A 124 -13.84 0.49 -0.98
C LEU A 124 -12.86 0.10 0.16
N TYR A 125 -12.05 1.06 0.59
CA TYR A 125 -11.36 1.01 1.89
C TYR A 125 -12.37 1.33 3.01
N ALA A 126 -12.46 0.49 4.04
CA ALA A 126 -13.50 0.61 5.05
C ALA A 126 -12.91 0.85 6.45
N GLY A 127 -13.34 1.92 7.10
CA GLY A 127 -12.98 2.29 8.46
C GLY A 127 -14.16 2.12 9.43
N ALA A 128 -13.83 2.01 10.71
CA ALA A 128 -14.80 2.00 11.80
C ALA A 128 -14.61 3.26 12.63
N TYR A 129 -15.70 3.82 13.16
CA TYR A 129 -15.62 4.92 14.12
C TYR A 129 -16.37 4.65 15.43
N HIS A 130 -15.90 5.32 16.47
CA HIS A 130 -16.44 5.29 17.82
C HIS A 130 -16.91 6.69 18.23
N PHE A 131 -18.19 6.84 18.58
CA PHE A 131 -18.72 8.10 19.12
C PHE A 131 -18.46 8.16 20.64
N ALA A 132 -17.68 9.14 21.07
CA ALA A 132 -17.17 9.20 22.43
C ALA A 132 -18.23 9.60 23.47
N ARG A 133 -18.17 9.01 24.67
CA ARG A 133 -18.96 9.40 25.87
C ARG A 133 -18.06 9.67 27.08
N PRO A 134 -17.21 10.72 27.03
CA PRO A 134 -16.26 11.02 28.10
C PRO A 134 -16.94 11.47 29.41
N ASP A 135 -18.23 11.83 29.37
CA ASP A 135 -19.06 12.08 30.55
C ASP A 135 -19.30 10.82 31.40
N ARG A 136 -19.19 9.62 30.81
CA ARG A 136 -19.63 8.37 31.45
C ARG A 136 -18.52 7.35 31.65
N ASN A 137 -17.54 7.30 30.76
CA ASN A 137 -16.55 6.23 30.73
C ASN A 137 -15.12 6.78 30.65
N THR A 138 -14.14 5.91 30.89
CA THR A 138 -12.73 6.23 30.64
C THR A 138 -12.37 5.96 29.18
N GLY A 139 -11.39 6.70 28.64
CA GLY A 139 -10.92 6.50 27.27
C GLY A 139 -10.39 5.09 27.01
N VAL A 140 -9.77 4.44 28.00
CA VAL A 140 -9.33 3.03 27.88
C VAL A 140 -10.52 2.07 27.74
N ALA A 141 -11.59 2.29 28.51
CA ALA A 141 -12.77 1.43 28.46
C ALA A 141 -13.49 1.53 27.12
N GLU A 142 -13.67 2.76 26.60
CA GLU A 142 -14.27 2.98 25.28
C GLU A 142 -13.38 2.47 24.16
N ALA A 143 -12.06 2.66 24.22
CA ALA A 143 -11.15 2.10 23.23
C ALA A 143 -11.20 0.56 23.17
N ASN A 144 -11.26 -0.11 24.33
CA ASN A 144 -11.39 -1.57 24.35
C ASN A 144 -12.73 -2.02 23.75
N PHE A 145 -13.83 -1.41 24.20
CA PHE A 145 -15.17 -1.71 23.68
C PHE A 145 -15.26 -1.48 22.17
N PHE A 146 -14.69 -0.38 21.69
CA PHE A 146 -14.61 -0.07 20.28
C PHE A 146 -13.86 -1.15 19.50
N ILE A 147 -12.62 -1.48 19.88
CA ILE A 147 -11.80 -2.42 19.11
C ILE A 147 -12.37 -3.85 19.15
N ASP A 148 -12.97 -4.26 20.26
CA ASP A 148 -13.59 -5.59 20.39
C ASP A 148 -14.81 -5.76 19.45
N ASN A 149 -15.54 -4.67 19.17
CA ASN A 149 -16.72 -4.68 18.29
C ASN A 149 -16.41 -4.30 16.84
N ALA A 150 -15.47 -3.38 16.62
CA ALA A 150 -14.99 -2.99 15.29
C ALA A 150 -14.21 -4.12 14.60
N LYS A 151 -13.61 -5.03 15.38
CA LYS A 151 -12.85 -6.19 14.91
C LYS A 151 -11.80 -5.78 13.86
N TYR A 152 -10.99 -4.78 14.22
CA TYR A 152 -9.96 -4.25 13.33
C TYR A 152 -9.01 -5.35 12.83
N THR A 153 -8.72 -5.34 11.53
CA THR A 153 -7.83 -6.27 10.85
C THR A 153 -6.83 -5.50 9.99
N LYS A 154 -5.60 -6.02 9.83
CA LYS A 154 -4.63 -5.50 8.86
C LYS A 154 -4.71 -6.32 7.57
N ASP A 155 -5.83 -6.18 6.86
CA ASP A 155 -6.14 -6.92 5.63
C ASP A 155 -5.88 -6.10 4.36
N GLY A 156 -5.20 -4.96 4.49
CA GLY A 156 -5.00 -4.02 3.40
C GLY A 156 -6.25 -3.25 2.95
N ARG A 157 -7.41 -3.50 3.57
CA ARG A 157 -8.66 -2.83 3.20
C ARG A 157 -9.33 -2.12 4.37
N THR A 158 -8.77 -2.24 5.57
CA THR A 158 -9.31 -1.67 6.79
C THR A 158 -8.56 -0.39 7.17
N LEU A 159 -9.26 0.75 7.12
CA LEU A 159 -8.69 2.03 7.54
C LEU A 159 -8.46 2.07 9.06
N PRO A 160 -7.55 2.93 9.56
CA PRO A 160 -7.26 3.02 10.99
C PRO A 160 -8.53 3.34 11.79
N PRO A 161 -8.69 2.80 13.01
CA PRO A 161 -9.87 3.08 13.81
C PRO A 161 -9.99 4.58 14.13
N MET A 162 -11.19 5.14 14.04
CA MET A 162 -11.44 6.56 14.24
C MET A 162 -12.15 6.85 15.57
N LEU A 163 -11.63 7.82 16.31
CA LEU A 163 -12.32 8.45 17.44
C LEU A 163 -13.13 9.63 16.91
N ASP A 164 -14.45 9.56 17.04
CA ASP A 164 -15.35 10.70 16.85
C ASP A 164 -15.55 11.39 18.21
N ILE A 165 -15.01 12.61 18.33
CA ILE A 165 -15.06 13.41 19.55
C ILE A 165 -15.46 14.86 19.21
N GLU A 166 -16.71 15.18 19.50
CA GLU A 166 -17.34 16.46 19.14
C GLU A 166 -18.41 16.87 20.17
N TRP A 167 -19.23 17.88 19.87
CA TRP A 167 -20.22 18.38 20.83
C TRP A 167 -21.23 17.27 21.20
N PRO A 168 -21.65 17.18 22.48
CA PRO A 168 -22.74 16.28 22.84
C PRO A 168 -24.00 16.69 22.08
N TRP A 169 -24.73 15.70 21.55
CA TRP A 169 -25.97 15.94 20.81
C TRP A 169 -27.15 16.23 21.75
N GLU A 170 -28.16 16.95 21.23
CA GLU A 170 -29.36 17.35 21.97
C GLU A 170 -30.23 16.15 22.34
N GLY A 171 -30.20 15.74 23.61
CA GLY A 171 -30.94 14.56 24.09
C GLY A 171 -30.05 13.39 24.54
N SER A 172 -28.73 13.51 24.38
CA SER A 172 -27.73 12.55 24.88
C SER A 172 -27.68 12.41 26.41
N GLY A 173 -28.24 13.39 27.13
CA GLY A 173 -28.13 13.52 28.58
C GLY A 173 -26.72 13.87 29.07
N ALA A 174 -25.77 14.14 28.17
CA ALA A 174 -24.42 14.59 28.53
C ALA A 174 -24.44 16.07 28.96
N PRO A 175 -23.64 16.48 29.96
CA PRO A 175 -23.52 17.90 30.30
C PRO A 175 -22.92 18.72 29.15
N SER A 176 -23.48 19.90 28.87
CA SER A 176 -22.91 20.89 27.95
C SER A 176 -22.34 22.09 28.71
N PRO A 177 -21.23 22.71 28.26
CA PRO A 177 -20.36 22.31 27.16
C PRO A 177 -19.41 21.15 27.51
N CYS A 178 -18.80 20.54 26.49
CA CYS A 178 -17.65 19.65 26.63
C CYS A 178 -17.86 18.43 27.56
N TYR A 179 -19.06 17.85 27.58
CA TYR A 179 -19.40 16.70 28.42
C TYR A 179 -19.28 16.98 29.94
N GLY A 180 -19.16 18.24 30.34
CA GLY A 180 -18.95 18.67 31.73
C GLY A 180 -17.51 18.48 32.24
N LEU A 181 -16.57 18.17 31.36
CA LEU A 181 -15.16 17.96 31.72
C LEU A 181 -14.36 19.27 31.62
N SER A 182 -13.34 19.41 32.47
CA SER A 182 -12.29 20.39 32.25
C SER A 182 -11.43 20.04 31.03
N THR A 183 -10.71 21.02 30.49
CA THR A 183 -9.79 20.80 29.36
C THR A 183 -8.72 19.76 29.67
N ALA A 184 -8.20 19.74 30.90
CA ALA A 184 -7.20 18.76 31.32
C ALA A 184 -7.75 17.34 31.39
N GLU A 185 -8.99 17.17 31.89
CA GLU A 185 -9.67 15.88 31.93
C GLU A 185 -9.94 15.37 30.50
N MET A 186 -10.45 16.24 29.62
CA MET A 186 -10.71 15.91 28.23
C MET A 186 -9.43 15.47 27.49
N VAL A 187 -8.33 16.22 27.64
CA VAL A 187 -7.03 15.88 27.04
C VAL A 187 -6.50 14.54 27.55
N ASN A 188 -6.63 14.26 28.85
CA ASN A 188 -6.20 12.99 29.41
C ASN A 188 -7.08 11.83 28.92
N TRP A 189 -8.38 12.06 28.75
CA TRP A 189 -9.31 11.09 28.21
C TRP A 189 -8.97 10.71 26.76
N ILE A 190 -8.79 11.71 25.89
CA ILE A 190 -8.42 11.50 24.47
C ILE A 190 -7.08 10.76 24.37
N ARG A 191 -6.10 11.12 25.20
CA ARG A 191 -4.80 10.42 25.26
C ARG A 191 -4.95 8.97 25.67
N ALA A 192 -5.79 8.70 26.68
CA ALA A 192 -6.03 7.34 27.15
C ALA A 192 -6.69 6.47 26.07
N PHE A 193 -7.68 7.01 25.36
CA PHE A 193 -8.34 6.33 24.23
C PHE A 193 -7.34 6.03 23.11
N THR A 194 -6.65 7.07 22.62
CA THR A 194 -5.80 6.97 21.43
C THR A 194 -4.59 6.06 21.66
N ASN A 195 -3.97 6.14 22.84
CA ASN A 195 -2.89 5.23 23.22
C ASN A 195 -3.38 3.78 23.31
N GLN A 196 -4.57 3.55 23.85
CA GLN A 196 -5.12 2.19 23.98
C GLN A 196 -5.45 1.59 22.62
N VAL A 197 -6.03 2.37 21.70
CA VAL A 197 -6.23 1.91 20.31
C VAL A 197 -4.88 1.55 19.68
N LYS A 198 -3.88 2.44 19.76
CA LYS A 198 -2.53 2.17 19.23
C LYS A 198 -1.91 0.91 19.82
N ALA A 199 -2.06 0.69 21.12
CA ALA A 199 -1.56 -0.50 21.79
C ALA A 199 -2.27 -1.79 21.32
N ARG A 200 -3.58 -1.73 21.07
CA ARG A 200 -4.39 -2.89 20.64
C ARG A 200 -4.22 -3.26 19.17
N THR A 201 -3.95 -2.28 18.30
CA THR A 201 -3.95 -2.47 16.84
C THR A 201 -2.58 -2.28 16.19
N GLY A 202 -1.66 -1.60 16.86
CA GLY A 202 -0.39 -1.17 16.30
C GLY A 202 -0.49 0.01 15.32
N VAL A 203 -1.68 0.56 15.07
CA VAL A 203 -1.89 1.71 14.16
C VAL A 203 -2.34 2.96 14.92
N ASN A 204 -1.93 4.13 14.46
CA ASN A 204 -2.37 5.40 15.07
C ASN A 204 -3.85 5.62 14.71
N PRO A 205 -4.73 5.88 15.68
CA PRO A 205 -6.13 6.17 15.38
C PRO A 205 -6.29 7.52 14.69
N VAL A 206 -7.34 7.65 13.89
CA VAL A 206 -7.80 8.93 13.34
C VAL A 206 -8.61 9.68 14.41
N ILE A 207 -8.47 11.00 14.51
CA ILE A 207 -9.35 11.84 15.33
C ILE A 207 -10.28 12.61 14.40
N TYR A 208 -11.59 12.39 14.54
CA TYR A 208 -12.61 13.21 13.94
C TYR A 208 -13.05 14.31 14.91
N THR A 209 -12.97 15.57 14.46
CA THR A 209 -13.33 16.76 15.23
C THR A 209 -13.36 17.99 14.31
N ASN A 210 -13.81 19.13 14.86
CA ASN A 210 -13.70 20.45 14.25
C ASN A 210 -13.03 21.45 15.22
N PRO A 211 -12.52 22.60 14.75
CA PRO A 211 -11.89 23.60 15.61
C PRO A 211 -12.85 24.21 16.64
N ASN A 212 -14.15 24.27 16.34
CA ASN A 212 -15.13 24.89 17.25
C ASN A 212 -15.33 24.07 18.52
N TRP A 213 -15.21 22.74 18.45
CA TRP A 213 -15.20 21.87 19.63
C TRP A 213 -13.79 21.75 20.23
N TRP A 214 -12.81 21.42 19.40
CA TRP A 214 -11.46 21.06 19.87
C TRP A 214 -10.81 22.17 20.68
N ASN A 215 -10.82 23.39 20.15
CA ASN A 215 -10.13 24.53 20.74
C ASN A 215 -10.64 24.84 22.17
N PRO A 216 -11.95 25.05 22.40
CA PRO A 216 -12.46 25.28 23.75
C PRO A 216 -12.43 24.04 24.64
N CYS A 217 -12.75 22.84 24.15
CA CYS A 217 -12.88 21.65 25.00
C CYS A 217 -11.55 20.99 25.36
N THR A 218 -10.47 21.28 24.65
CA THR A 218 -9.12 20.76 24.96
C THR A 218 -8.14 21.85 25.41
N GLY A 219 -8.57 23.11 25.42
CA GLY A 219 -7.70 24.24 25.75
C GLY A 219 -6.62 24.49 24.70
N ASN A 220 -6.96 24.33 23.41
CA ASN A 220 -6.05 24.47 22.27
C ASN A 220 -4.81 23.57 22.37
N THR A 221 -4.96 22.35 22.88
CA THR A 221 -3.81 21.44 23.01
C THR A 221 -3.19 21.13 21.65
N THR A 222 -1.87 21.04 21.58
CA THR A 222 -1.14 20.61 20.37
C THR A 222 -0.65 19.16 20.45
N ALA A 223 -0.98 18.45 21.53
CA ALA A 223 -0.41 17.15 21.87
C ALA A 223 -0.72 16.02 20.87
N PHE A 224 -1.73 16.21 20.00
CA PHE A 224 -2.25 15.18 19.11
C PHE A 224 -1.96 15.44 17.63
N GLY A 225 -1.22 16.50 17.29
CA GLY A 225 -0.96 16.94 15.91
C GLY A 225 -0.22 15.93 15.01
N SER A 226 0.32 14.86 15.58
CA SER A 226 0.95 13.75 14.84
C SER A 226 -0.03 12.63 14.45
N LEU A 227 -1.25 12.62 15.02
CA LEU A 227 -2.30 11.68 14.64
C LEU A 227 -3.02 12.16 13.38
N PRO A 228 -3.56 11.26 12.53
CA PRO A 228 -4.41 11.65 11.41
C PRO A 228 -5.65 12.45 11.88
N LEU A 229 -5.97 13.53 11.19
CA LEU A 229 -7.16 14.36 11.46
C LEU A 229 -8.23 14.09 10.41
N PHE A 230 -9.42 13.75 10.85
CA PHE A 230 -10.64 13.81 10.05
C PHE A 230 -11.35 15.12 10.41
N HIS A 231 -11.13 16.14 9.59
CA HIS A 231 -11.58 17.49 9.85
C HIS A 231 -13.04 17.64 9.44
N SER A 232 -13.90 18.09 10.36
CA SER A 232 -15.28 18.42 10.04
C SER A 232 -15.43 19.91 9.79
N ALA A 233 -15.78 20.26 8.54
CA ALA A 233 -16.09 21.63 8.14
C ALA A 233 -17.00 21.64 6.92
N TYR A 234 -18.29 21.88 7.13
CA TYR A 234 -19.26 21.94 6.04
C TYR A 234 -19.08 23.21 5.22
N SER A 235 -18.26 23.17 4.18
CA SER A 235 -17.89 24.34 3.38
C SER A 235 -17.25 23.90 2.06
N ASP A 236 -17.03 24.84 1.15
CA ASP A 236 -16.30 24.59 -0.10
C ASP A 236 -14.77 24.65 0.09
N ALA A 237 -14.29 24.98 1.29
CA ALA A 237 -12.88 24.96 1.67
C ALA A 237 -12.71 24.43 3.11
N PRO A 238 -11.59 23.75 3.44
CA PRO A 238 -11.40 23.15 4.76
C PRO A 238 -11.32 24.19 5.88
N GLY A 239 -10.91 25.43 5.60
CA GLY A 239 -10.83 26.49 6.60
C GLY A 239 -9.75 26.25 7.65
N ALA A 240 -9.94 26.81 8.85
CA ALA A 240 -8.99 26.69 9.94
C ALA A 240 -9.02 25.28 10.56
N LEU A 241 -7.84 24.71 10.84
CA LEU A 241 -7.73 23.40 11.49
C LEU A 241 -7.77 23.54 13.01
N PRO A 242 -8.19 22.48 13.73
CA PRO A 242 -8.02 22.39 15.17
C PRO A 242 -6.57 22.62 15.60
N SER A 243 -6.38 23.27 16.75
CA SER A 243 -5.04 23.52 17.30
C SER A 243 -4.22 22.21 17.37
N GLY A 244 -2.97 22.26 16.91
CA GLY A 244 -2.06 21.12 16.88
C GLY A 244 -1.82 20.53 15.50
N TRP A 245 -2.79 20.62 14.57
CA TRP A 245 -2.63 20.09 13.23
C TRP A 245 -2.21 21.15 12.22
N SER A 246 -1.20 20.82 11.41
CA SER A 246 -0.80 21.61 10.24
C SER A 246 -1.44 21.11 8.94
N LYS A 247 -2.01 19.90 8.95
CA LYS A 247 -2.71 19.29 7.82
C LYS A 247 -3.85 18.38 8.32
N TRP A 248 -4.87 18.22 7.50
CA TRP A 248 -5.92 17.22 7.66
C TRP A 248 -5.64 15.99 6.78
N THR A 249 -6.16 14.84 7.17
CA THR A 249 -6.06 13.56 6.45
C THR A 249 -7.35 13.27 5.69
N PHE A 250 -8.50 13.45 6.35
CA PHE A 250 -9.82 13.40 5.74
C PHE A 250 -10.55 14.71 6.03
N TRP A 251 -11.50 15.07 5.18
CA TRP A 251 -12.34 16.25 5.37
C TRP A 251 -13.80 15.92 5.05
N GLN A 252 -14.65 16.05 6.06
CA GLN A 252 -16.12 16.00 5.93
C GLN A 252 -16.61 17.37 5.51
N TYR A 253 -17.07 17.50 4.27
CA TYR A 253 -17.39 18.79 3.65
C TYR A 253 -18.89 19.06 3.51
N THR A 254 -19.75 18.05 3.67
CA THR A 254 -21.21 18.25 3.76
C THR A 254 -21.91 17.06 4.41
N SER A 255 -23.02 17.32 5.10
CA SER A 255 -23.95 16.31 5.63
C SER A 255 -25.24 16.15 4.82
N LYS A 256 -25.34 16.84 3.68
CA LYS A 256 -26.52 16.82 2.80
C LYS A 256 -26.18 16.32 1.40
N GLY A 257 -25.13 15.51 1.30
CA GLY A 257 -24.73 14.91 0.05
C GLY A 257 -25.70 13.82 -0.40
N SER A 258 -25.48 13.37 -1.64
CA SER A 258 -26.19 12.24 -2.23
C SER A 258 -25.20 11.35 -2.96
N VAL A 259 -25.31 10.03 -2.77
CA VAL A 259 -24.52 9.00 -3.46
C VAL A 259 -25.50 7.93 -3.94
N SER A 260 -25.31 7.47 -5.18
CA SER A 260 -26.10 6.35 -5.72
C SER A 260 -25.95 5.12 -4.82
N GLY A 261 -27.06 4.59 -4.32
CA GLY A 261 -27.09 3.44 -3.41
C GLY A 261 -27.28 3.78 -1.93
N VAL A 262 -27.22 5.06 -1.55
CA VAL A 262 -27.62 5.54 -0.21
C VAL A 262 -28.94 6.31 -0.34
N SER A 263 -29.91 5.98 0.52
CA SER A 263 -31.20 6.69 0.52
C SER A 263 -31.13 7.93 1.40
N GLY A 264 -31.60 9.07 0.90
CA GLY A 264 -31.59 10.32 1.65
C GLY A 264 -30.22 11.00 1.67
N ASN A 265 -29.99 11.78 2.72
CA ASN A 265 -28.73 12.49 2.91
C ASN A 265 -27.63 11.56 3.40
N VAL A 266 -26.42 11.79 2.91
CA VAL A 266 -25.21 11.13 3.38
C VAL A 266 -24.10 12.14 3.57
N ASP A 267 -23.30 11.95 4.62
CA ASP A 267 -22.07 12.69 4.82
C ASP A 267 -21.09 12.39 3.68
N ARG A 268 -20.38 13.43 3.23
CA ARG A 268 -19.45 13.32 2.11
C ARG A 268 -18.08 13.79 2.54
N ASP A 269 -17.11 13.00 2.09
CA ASP A 269 -15.73 13.15 2.51
C ASP A 269 -14.78 13.16 1.34
N VAL A 270 -13.62 13.77 1.57
CA VAL A 270 -12.45 13.66 0.70
C VAL A 270 -11.23 13.26 1.50
N PHE A 271 -10.30 12.55 0.87
CA PHE A 271 -8.99 12.22 1.42
C PHE A 271 -7.93 13.18 0.87
N ASN A 272 -7.02 13.63 1.73
CA ASN A 272 -5.91 14.52 1.37
C ASN A 272 -4.73 13.70 0.81
N GLY A 273 -4.88 13.19 -0.40
CA GLY A 273 -3.83 12.42 -1.08
C GLY A 273 -4.35 11.57 -2.24
N SER A 274 -3.48 10.69 -2.73
CA SER A 274 -3.78 9.72 -3.79
C SER A 274 -4.49 8.47 -3.28
N LEU A 275 -4.98 7.64 -4.19
CA LEU A 275 -5.55 6.33 -3.86
C LEU A 275 -4.50 5.40 -3.22
N SER A 276 -3.24 5.46 -3.68
CA SER A 276 -2.12 4.74 -3.07
C SER A 276 -1.81 5.22 -1.64
N GLY A 277 -1.93 6.53 -1.38
CA GLY A 277 -1.82 7.07 -0.02
C GLY A 277 -2.94 6.59 0.91
N LEU A 278 -4.15 6.41 0.38
CA LEU A 278 -5.27 5.81 1.11
C LEU A 278 -5.04 4.30 1.37
N ALA A 279 -4.47 3.58 0.40
CA ALA A 279 -4.06 2.18 0.54
C ALA A 279 -3.01 1.99 1.64
N ALA A 280 -1.97 2.83 1.63
CA ALA A 280 -0.94 2.88 2.65
C ALA A 280 -1.53 3.11 4.06
N LEU A 281 -2.53 3.99 4.14
CA LEU A 281 -3.23 4.26 5.40
C LEU A 281 -4.03 3.05 5.90
N ALA A 282 -4.57 2.22 4.99
CA ALA A 282 -5.27 0.97 5.32
C ALA A 282 -4.33 -0.20 5.66
N GLY A 283 -3.01 0.04 5.69
CA GLY A 283 -2.03 -0.97 6.02
C GLY A 283 -1.81 -2.01 4.92
N GLN A 284 -2.21 -1.72 3.68
CA GLN A 284 -1.36 -2.19 2.59
C GLN A 284 -0.04 -1.42 2.74
N ALA A 285 1.11 -1.98 2.36
CA ALA A 285 2.12 -1.11 1.79
C ALA A 285 1.41 -0.22 0.77
N ALA A 286 1.82 1.03 0.51
CA ALA A 286 1.28 1.71 -0.67
C ALA A 286 1.27 0.66 -1.78
N GLU A 287 0.10 0.38 -2.42
CA GLU A 287 0.16 -0.35 -3.68
C GLU A 287 1.13 0.50 -4.48
N ARG A 288 2.36 0.01 -4.56
CA ARG A 288 3.39 0.61 -5.37
C ARG A 288 2.79 0.26 -6.71
N GLU A 289 1.98 1.19 -7.27
CA GLU A 289 1.78 1.17 -8.71
C GLU A 289 3.19 1.03 -9.21
N ASP A 290 3.47 -0.12 -9.81
CA ASP A 290 4.82 -0.43 -10.20
C ASP A 290 5.07 0.46 -11.41
N THR A 291 5.37 1.73 -11.16
CA THR A 291 5.55 2.77 -12.18
C THR A 291 6.76 2.45 -13.04
N ARG A 292 7.57 1.49 -12.61
CA ARG A 292 8.56 0.76 -13.39
C ARG A 292 7.96 0.28 -14.71
N GLY A 293 8.26 1.04 -15.75
CA GLY A 293 7.82 0.76 -17.10
C GLY A 293 6.46 1.34 -17.49
N ASP A 294 5.78 2.11 -16.63
CA ASP A 294 4.56 2.87 -16.97
C ASP A 294 4.93 4.29 -17.45
N PHE A 295 5.00 4.51 -18.76
CA PHE A 295 5.45 5.78 -19.33
C PHE A 295 4.31 6.76 -19.65
N ASP A 296 3.03 6.37 -19.43
CA ASP A 296 1.87 7.24 -19.65
C ASP A 296 0.99 7.47 -18.41
N GLY A 297 1.27 6.77 -17.31
CA GLY A 297 0.64 6.94 -16.00
C GLY A 297 -0.74 6.32 -15.93
N ASP A 298 -1.01 5.29 -16.73
CA ASP A 298 -2.29 4.58 -16.75
C ASP A 298 -2.36 3.41 -15.75
N GLY A 299 -1.31 3.22 -14.96
CA GLY A 299 -1.17 2.18 -13.95
C GLY A 299 -0.78 0.83 -14.55
N LYS A 300 -0.34 0.78 -15.82
CA LYS A 300 0.14 -0.43 -16.48
C LYS A 300 1.53 -0.22 -17.05
N ALA A 301 2.32 -1.28 -17.03
CA ALA A 301 3.56 -1.30 -17.75
C ALA A 301 3.35 -1.23 -19.28
N ASP A 302 4.29 -0.57 -19.95
CA ASP A 302 4.34 -0.41 -21.40
C ASP A 302 5.39 -1.31 -22.03
N LEU A 303 5.19 -1.61 -23.32
CA LEU A 303 6.24 -2.24 -24.13
C LEU A 303 7.31 -1.20 -24.45
N ALA A 304 8.38 -1.16 -23.66
CA ALA A 304 9.49 -0.23 -23.81
C ALA A 304 10.72 -0.89 -24.44
N LEU A 305 11.30 -0.22 -25.45
CA LEU A 305 12.48 -0.68 -26.17
C LEU A 305 13.50 0.44 -26.31
N TYR A 306 14.77 0.11 -26.07
CA TYR A 306 15.91 0.95 -26.36
C TYR A 306 16.74 0.38 -27.52
N ARG A 307 16.96 1.20 -28.55
CA ARG A 307 17.75 0.82 -29.71
C ARG A 307 19.22 1.16 -29.51
N THR A 308 20.05 0.15 -29.29
CA THR A 308 21.46 0.36 -28.93
C THR A 308 22.32 0.92 -30.07
N THR A 309 21.86 0.85 -31.32
CA THR A 309 22.62 1.37 -32.47
C THR A 309 22.47 2.88 -32.69
N ASN A 310 21.45 3.52 -32.10
CA ASN A 310 21.19 4.94 -32.33
C ASN A 310 20.58 5.69 -31.13
N GLY A 311 20.34 5.01 -30.00
CA GLY A 311 19.81 5.62 -28.78
C GLY A 311 18.32 5.96 -28.84
N PHE A 312 17.54 5.32 -29.70
CA PHE A 312 16.12 5.62 -29.82
C PHE A 312 15.28 4.78 -28.86
N TRP A 313 14.43 5.46 -28.11
CA TRP A 313 13.38 4.87 -27.29
C TRP A 313 12.11 4.69 -28.12
N ASN A 314 11.47 3.53 -27.97
CA ASN A 314 10.15 3.23 -28.53
C ASN A 314 9.30 2.64 -27.41
N VAL A 315 8.20 3.31 -27.07
CA VAL A 315 7.31 2.92 -25.98
C VAL A 315 5.87 2.87 -26.45
N LYS A 316 5.13 1.83 -26.05
CA LYS A 316 3.73 1.64 -26.41
C LYS A 316 2.98 0.82 -25.35
N GLY A 317 1.91 1.39 -24.83
CA GLY A 317 0.96 0.66 -23.99
C GLY A 317 0.18 -0.40 -24.74
N LEU A 318 -0.19 -1.47 -24.03
CA LEU A 318 -0.88 -2.62 -24.62
C LEU A 318 -2.22 -2.23 -25.25
N THR A 319 -2.95 -1.32 -24.60
CA THR A 319 -4.25 -0.82 -25.05
C THR A 319 -4.15 0.47 -25.86
N ALA A 320 -2.96 1.07 -25.95
CA ALA A 320 -2.77 2.35 -26.61
C ALA A 320 -2.87 2.22 -28.14
N THR A 321 -3.67 3.11 -28.75
CA THR A 321 -3.80 3.18 -30.22
C THR A 321 -2.65 3.94 -30.88
N THR A 322 -1.95 4.77 -30.12
CA THR A 322 -0.76 5.54 -30.52
C THR A 322 0.46 5.10 -29.71
N GLN A 323 1.65 5.20 -30.29
CA GLN A 323 2.89 5.04 -29.52
C GLN A 323 3.03 6.20 -28.54
N ILE A 324 3.46 5.88 -27.32
CA ILE A 324 3.75 6.87 -26.27
C ILE A 324 5.04 7.60 -26.65
N LEU A 325 6.09 6.84 -26.99
CA LEU A 325 7.33 7.35 -27.56
C LEU A 325 7.62 6.66 -28.88
N ALA A 326 7.82 7.46 -29.93
CA ALA A 326 8.11 6.98 -31.29
C ALA A 326 9.50 7.46 -31.72
N SER A 327 10.49 6.55 -31.75
CA SER A 327 11.88 6.89 -32.11
C SER A 327 12.42 8.10 -31.35
N HIS A 328 12.13 8.18 -30.05
CA HIS A 328 12.53 9.30 -29.20
C HIS A 328 14.05 9.26 -28.96
N PRO A 329 14.83 10.26 -29.41
CA PRO A 329 16.28 10.23 -29.33
C PRO A 329 16.76 10.61 -27.92
N TYR A 330 17.22 9.64 -27.14
CA TYR A 330 17.76 9.89 -25.80
C TYR A 330 18.87 8.90 -25.42
N GLY A 331 20.09 9.40 -25.26
CA GLY A 331 21.32 8.59 -25.17
C GLY A 331 21.97 8.40 -26.55
N GLY A 332 22.52 7.22 -26.82
CA GLY A 332 23.07 6.84 -28.13
C GLY A 332 24.57 6.55 -28.13
N ASP A 333 25.20 6.52 -26.95
CA ASP A 333 26.54 5.97 -26.81
C ASP A 333 26.46 4.43 -26.80
N PRO A 334 27.37 3.71 -27.48
CA PRO A 334 27.36 2.24 -27.50
C PRO A 334 27.49 1.57 -26.12
N SER A 335 27.93 2.30 -25.10
CA SER A 335 28.05 1.83 -23.71
C SER A 335 26.86 2.22 -22.82
N ASP A 336 25.84 2.89 -23.38
CA ASP A 336 24.61 3.23 -22.67
C ASP A 336 23.82 1.95 -22.34
N VAL A 337 23.44 1.82 -21.07
CA VAL A 337 22.49 0.81 -20.57
C VAL A 337 21.19 1.52 -20.23
N PRO A 338 20.05 1.15 -20.82
CA PRO A 338 18.77 1.79 -20.51
C PRO A 338 18.30 1.42 -19.11
N VAL A 339 17.67 2.39 -18.46
CA VAL A 339 17.05 2.29 -17.13
C VAL A 339 15.74 3.07 -17.16
N SER A 340 14.79 2.66 -16.32
CA SER A 340 13.54 3.38 -16.11
C SER A 340 13.07 3.20 -14.68
N THR A 341 12.44 4.25 -14.15
CA THR A 341 11.72 4.29 -12.88
C THR A 341 11.14 5.70 -12.74
N ASP A 342 10.13 5.92 -11.90
CA ASP A 342 9.60 7.26 -11.58
C ASP A 342 10.43 7.94 -10.47
N LEU A 343 11.54 8.60 -10.83
CA LEU A 343 12.44 9.29 -9.90
C LEU A 343 11.80 10.51 -9.23
N ASN A 344 10.78 11.12 -9.84
CA ASN A 344 10.26 12.42 -9.41
C ASN A 344 8.90 12.32 -8.70
N GLY A 345 8.24 11.16 -8.77
CA GLY A 345 7.01 10.87 -8.07
C GLY A 345 5.74 11.37 -8.75
N ASP A 346 5.78 11.66 -10.05
CA ASP A 346 4.61 12.16 -10.78
C ASP A 346 3.69 11.04 -11.31
N GLY A 347 4.05 9.78 -11.07
CA GLY A 347 3.31 8.59 -11.49
C GLY A 347 3.67 8.11 -12.89
N VAL A 348 4.80 8.55 -13.46
CA VAL A 348 5.27 8.15 -14.80
C VAL A 348 6.75 7.80 -14.74
N ALA A 349 7.12 6.63 -15.25
CA ALA A 349 8.50 6.20 -15.38
C ALA A 349 9.29 7.14 -16.31
N GLU A 350 10.48 7.57 -15.92
CA GLU A 350 11.34 8.31 -16.83
C GLU A 350 12.12 7.43 -17.79
N VAL A 351 12.52 8.05 -18.92
CA VAL A 351 13.53 7.49 -19.82
C VAL A 351 14.93 7.84 -19.30
N GLY A 352 15.78 6.84 -19.12
CA GLY A 352 17.14 7.05 -18.63
C GLY A 352 18.19 6.10 -19.20
N VAL A 353 19.45 6.54 -19.22
CA VAL A 353 20.60 5.68 -19.54
C VAL A 353 21.72 5.86 -18.54
N TYR A 354 22.40 4.76 -18.23
CA TYR A 354 23.68 4.73 -17.54
C TYR A 354 24.82 4.44 -18.52
N ARG A 355 25.77 5.36 -18.63
CA ARG A 355 26.93 5.21 -19.52
C ARG A 355 28.10 4.56 -18.78
N LYS A 356 28.27 3.25 -18.96
CA LYS A 356 29.27 2.44 -18.22
C LYS A 356 30.71 2.91 -18.37
N GLY A 357 31.09 3.46 -19.53
CA GLY A 357 32.48 3.87 -19.78
C GLY A 357 32.96 5.06 -18.94
N VAL A 358 32.04 5.89 -18.44
CA VAL A 358 32.34 7.14 -17.71
C VAL A 358 31.56 7.29 -16.41
N GLY A 359 30.66 6.36 -16.09
CA GLY A 359 29.86 6.40 -14.87
C GLY A 359 28.86 7.53 -14.82
N GLN A 360 28.16 7.81 -15.92
CA GLN A 360 27.24 8.94 -16.03
C GLN A 360 25.80 8.49 -16.18
N TRP A 361 24.92 9.08 -15.37
CA TRP A 361 23.48 8.96 -15.46
C TRP A 361 22.89 10.11 -16.29
N HIS A 362 21.97 9.75 -17.18
CA HIS A 362 21.17 10.67 -17.97
C HIS A 362 19.71 10.26 -17.81
N VAL A 363 18.88 11.10 -17.20
CA VAL A 363 17.46 10.80 -16.97
C VAL A 363 16.60 12.01 -17.36
N PHE A 364 15.61 11.77 -18.21
CA PHE A 364 14.69 12.77 -18.73
C PHE A 364 13.25 12.37 -18.44
N ASP A 365 12.55 13.31 -17.81
CA ASP A 365 11.12 13.26 -17.59
C ASP A 365 10.43 13.71 -18.88
N GLN A 366 9.89 12.74 -19.61
CA GLN A 366 9.20 12.95 -20.88
C GLN A 366 7.85 13.65 -20.72
N LYS A 367 7.19 13.47 -19.56
CA LYS A 367 5.87 14.02 -19.27
C LYS A 367 5.94 15.53 -19.12
N ASN A 368 6.86 16.02 -18.29
CA ASN A 368 7.06 17.45 -18.05
C ASN A 368 8.16 18.06 -18.94
N LYS A 369 8.79 17.25 -19.80
CA LYS A 369 9.87 17.64 -20.72
C LYS A 369 11.07 18.24 -19.99
N LYS A 370 11.48 17.60 -18.90
CA LYS A 370 12.48 18.10 -17.96
C LYS A 370 13.66 17.14 -17.86
N GLN A 371 14.87 17.69 -17.98
CA GLN A 371 16.08 16.94 -17.69
C GLN A 371 16.26 16.82 -16.17
N LEU A 372 16.16 15.61 -15.62
CA LEU A 372 16.31 15.37 -14.18
C LEU A 372 17.79 15.20 -13.80
N LEU A 373 18.51 14.33 -14.50
CA LEU A 373 19.94 14.04 -14.27
C LEU A 373 20.73 14.23 -15.56
N ALA A 374 21.58 15.26 -15.67
CA ALA A 374 22.38 15.53 -16.86
C ALA A 374 23.86 15.20 -16.62
N GLN A 375 24.40 14.16 -17.28
CA GLN A 375 25.80 13.73 -17.10
C GLN A 375 26.16 13.52 -15.61
N TYR A 376 25.19 13.08 -14.81
CA TYR A 376 25.34 13.00 -13.38
C TYR A 376 26.32 11.87 -13.04
N SER A 377 27.48 12.24 -12.50
CA SER A 377 28.59 11.31 -12.27
C SER A 377 28.34 10.50 -11.00
N TYR A 378 28.05 9.22 -11.16
CA TYR A 378 27.70 8.33 -10.06
C TYR A 378 28.00 6.87 -10.41
N GLY A 379 28.89 6.23 -9.64
CA GLY A 379 29.58 5.00 -10.06
C GLY A 379 30.83 5.33 -10.89
N GLY A 380 31.09 4.54 -11.93
CA GLY A 380 32.17 4.78 -12.89
C GLY A 380 33.24 3.70 -12.94
N ASP A 381 32.99 2.55 -12.31
CA ASP A 381 33.78 1.36 -12.55
C ASP A 381 33.21 0.62 -13.78
N PRO A 382 34.04 0.10 -14.71
CA PRO A 382 33.57 -0.64 -15.88
C PRO A 382 32.70 -1.86 -15.56
N SER A 383 32.80 -2.40 -14.34
CA SER A 383 32.02 -3.52 -13.84
C SER A 383 30.68 -3.13 -13.22
N ASP A 384 30.39 -1.84 -13.08
CA ASP A 384 29.14 -1.34 -12.51
C ASP A 384 27.94 -1.79 -13.38
N ILE A 385 26.91 -2.31 -12.73
CA ILE A 385 25.60 -2.67 -13.31
C ILE A 385 24.58 -1.69 -12.73
N PRO A 386 23.87 -0.90 -13.55
CA PRO A 386 22.87 0.03 -13.05
C PRO A 386 21.65 -0.72 -12.49
N VAL A 387 21.06 -0.17 -11.44
CA VAL A 387 19.84 -0.64 -10.78
C VAL A 387 18.93 0.54 -10.45
N THR A 388 17.62 0.28 -10.45
CA THR A 388 16.55 1.20 -10.07
C THR A 388 15.59 0.46 -9.13
N GLY A 389 14.87 1.21 -8.30
CA GLY A 389 13.95 0.71 -7.26
C GLY A 389 13.70 1.77 -6.20
N ASP A 390 12.72 1.63 -5.32
CA ASP A 390 12.49 2.52 -4.16
C ASP A 390 13.28 2.00 -2.96
N PHE A 391 14.49 2.52 -2.77
CA PHE A 391 15.39 2.02 -1.73
C PHE A 391 15.25 2.75 -0.39
N ASP A 392 14.39 3.76 -0.31
CA ASP A 392 14.20 4.57 0.90
C ASP A 392 12.75 4.74 1.37
N GLY A 393 11.81 4.15 0.64
CA GLY A 393 10.41 3.95 0.97
C GLY A 393 9.55 5.20 0.88
N ASP A 394 9.90 6.17 0.03
CA ASP A 394 9.05 7.32 -0.24
C ASP A 394 8.04 7.13 -1.38
N GLY A 395 8.05 5.95 -2.01
CA GLY A 395 7.19 5.61 -3.14
C GLY A 395 7.74 6.07 -4.49
N TYR A 396 8.93 6.66 -4.52
CA TYR A 396 9.58 7.09 -5.77
C TYR A 396 10.72 6.15 -6.12
N GLY A 397 11.05 6.13 -7.41
CA GLY A 397 12.26 5.51 -7.90
C GLY A 397 13.50 6.19 -7.34
N ASP A 398 14.48 5.37 -7.01
CA ASP A 398 15.85 5.73 -6.77
C ASP A 398 16.75 5.04 -7.80
N PHE A 399 18.02 5.41 -7.82
CA PHE A 399 18.98 4.89 -8.79
C PHE A 399 20.32 4.56 -8.15
N GLY A 400 21.05 3.65 -8.78
CA GLY A 400 22.36 3.27 -8.28
C GLY A 400 23.06 2.21 -9.11
N VAL A 401 24.17 1.72 -8.58
CA VAL A 401 24.97 0.68 -9.24
C VAL A 401 25.34 -0.44 -8.26
N TYR A 402 25.33 -1.67 -8.79
CA TYR A 402 26.03 -2.81 -8.20
C TYR A 402 27.37 -3.00 -8.92
N ARG A 403 28.47 -2.94 -8.18
CA ARG A 403 29.82 -3.14 -8.69
C ARG A 403 30.19 -4.62 -8.70
N LYS A 404 30.24 -5.20 -9.89
CA LYS A 404 30.59 -6.61 -10.06
C LYS A 404 32.07 -6.85 -9.76
N GLY A 405 32.37 -7.93 -9.04
CA GLY A 405 33.75 -8.32 -8.69
C GLY A 405 34.19 -7.96 -7.28
N ASN A 406 33.60 -6.94 -6.64
CA ASN A 406 33.80 -6.67 -5.21
C ASN A 406 32.50 -6.54 -4.41
N GLY A 407 31.34 -6.62 -5.08
CA GLY A 407 30.04 -6.72 -4.41
C GLY A 407 29.59 -5.43 -3.74
N GLN A 408 29.94 -4.26 -4.28
CA GLN A 408 29.57 -2.98 -3.67
C GLN A 408 28.31 -2.39 -4.29
N TRP A 409 27.37 -2.01 -3.43
CA TRP A 409 26.17 -1.26 -3.79
C TRP A 409 26.37 0.24 -3.51
N HIS A 410 26.01 1.06 -4.49
CA HIS A 410 25.97 2.52 -4.37
C HIS A 410 24.60 2.99 -4.84
N ILE A 411 23.78 3.49 -3.92
CA ILE A 411 22.39 3.90 -4.19
C ILE A 411 22.17 5.34 -3.73
N ALA A 412 21.45 6.13 -4.53
CA ALA A 412 21.08 7.51 -4.24
C ALA A 412 19.62 7.79 -4.60
N SER A 413 19.02 8.70 -3.82
CA SER A 413 17.69 9.25 -4.08
C SER A 413 17.78 10.59 -4.79
N TYR A 414 17.09 10.68 -5.94
CA TYR A 414 16.91 11.95 -6.65
C TYR A 414 15.99 12.88 -5.86
N ALA A 415 14.82 12.38 -5.46
CA ALA A 415 13.78 13.16 -4.78
C ALA A 415 14.27 13.76 -3.45
N LYS A 416 15.03 12.99 -2.66
CA LYS A 416 15.60 13.47 -1.41
C LYS A 416 16.95 14.17 -1.58
N ASN A 417 17.60 14.05 -2.75
CA ASN A 417 18.96 14.53 -3.00
C ASN A 417 19.95 14.00 -1.96
N THR A 418 19.92 12.68 -1.70
CA THR A 418 20.77 12.03 -0.69
C THR A 418 21.35 10.71 -1.18
N GLN A 419 22.47 10.32 -0.57
CA GLN A 419 23.07 9.00 -0.71
C GLN A 419 22.38 8.02 0.24
N ILE A 420 21.79 6.95 -0.27
CA ILE A 420 21.13 5.90 0.53
C ILE A 420 22.14 4.87 0.99
N LEU A 421 22.88 4.24 0.07
CA LEU A 421 23.91 3.24 0.36
C LEU A 421 25.24 3.65 -0.23
N ALA A 422 26.29 3.82 0.58
CA ALA A 422 27.63 4.20 0.11
C ALA A 422 28.61 3.02 0.21
N SER A 423 29.05 2.46 -0.93
CA SER A 423 29.97 1.31 -0.97
C SER A 423 29.55 0.14 -0.09
N PHE A 424 28.24 -0.14 -0.01
CA PHE A 424 27.71 -1.17 0.87
C PHE A 424 28.10 -2.55 0.33
N ALA A 425 28.92 -3.28 1.09
CA ALA A 425 29.46 -4.57 0.66
C ALA A 425 28.43 -5.69 0.87
N TYR A 426 27.89 -6.21 -0.23
CA TYR A 426 26.93 -7.30 -0.23
C TYR A 426 26.94 -8.07 -1.56
N GLY A 427 27.25 -9.37 -1.51
CA GLY A 427 27.57 -10.18 -2.69
C GLY A 427 29.08 -10.25 -2.93
N GLY A 428 29.49 -10.24 -4.20
CA GLY A 428 30.90 -10.15 -4.61
C GLY A 428 31.46 -11.37 -5.32
N ASP A 429 30.64 -12.39 -5.58
CA ASP A 429 31.04 -13.47 -6.47
C ASP A 429 31.00 -12.99 -7.94
N PRO A 430 31.96 -13.39 -8.80
CA PRO A 430 31.99 -12.98 -10.20
C PRO A 430 30.76 -13.39 -11.02
N SER A 431 29.99 -14.38 -10.56
CA SER A 431 28.75 -14.85 -11.20
C SER A 431 27.48 -14.22 -10.64
N ASP A 432 27.60 -13.33 -9.66
CA ASP A 432 26.47 -12.60 -9.09
C ASP A 432 25.86 -11.67 -10.16
N GLU A 433 24.52 -11.72 -10.28
CA GLU A 433 23.70 -10.74 -10.99
C GLU A 433 22.82 -10.01 -9.96
N PRO A 434 22.74 -8.67 -9.99
CA PRO A 434 21.92 -7.93 -9.03
C PRO A 434 20.42 -8.11 -9.31
N VAL A 435 19.63 -8.11 -8.24
CA VAL A 435 18.16 -8.12 -8.24
C VAL A 435 17.65 -7.14 -7.19
N VAL A 436 16.49 -6.56 -7.46
CA VAL A 436 15.86 -5.54 -6.62
C VAL A 436 14.35 -5.76 -6.62
N THR A 437 13.74 -5.88 -5.44
CA THR A 437 12.28 -5.90 -5.23
C THR A 437 11.97 -5.85 -3.73
N ASP A 438 10.80 -5.36 -3.34
CA ASP A 438 10.29 -5.38 -1.96
C ASP A 438 9.68 -6.74 -1.58
N LEU A 439 10.52 -7.75 -1.29
CA LEU A 439 10.06 -9.10 -0.93
C LEU A 439 9.26 -9.13 0.37
N ASN A 440 9.52 -8.21 1.30
CA ASN A 440 8.94 -8.26 2.64
C ASN A 440 7.71 -7.34 2.82
N GLY A 441 7.38 -6.53 1.82
CA GLY A 441 6.21 -5.66 1.75
C GLY A 441 6.25 -4.51 2.75
N ASP A 442 7.44 -4.05 3.15
CA ASP A 442 7.58 -2.91 4.04
C ASP A 442 7.63 -1.56 3.31
N GLY A 443 7.60 -1.60 1.98
CA GLY A 443 7.66 -0.44 1.10
C GLY A 443 9.08 -0.01 0.75
N VAL A 444 10.11 -0.82 1.01
CA VAL A 444 11.49 -0.56 0.58
C VAL A 444 11.97 -1.75 -0.24
N ASP A 445 12.43 -1.49 -1.46
CA ASP A 445 13.04 -2.51 -2.30
C ASP A 445 14.32 -3.04 -1.65
N GLU A 446 14.41 -4.36 -1.53
CA GLU A 446 15.63 -5.02 -1.08
C GLU A 446 16.71 -5.07 -2.13
N ILE A 447 17.95 -5.09 -1.66
CA ILE A 447 19.10 -5.40 -2.50
C ILE A 447 19.37 -6.90 -2.47
N GLY A 448 19.62 -7.48 -3.63
CA GLY A 448 19.91 -8.90 -3.73
C GLY A 448 20.84 -9.26 -4.87
N VAL A 449 21.38 -10.47 -4.81
CA VAL A 449 22.10 -11.09 -5.93
C VAL A 449 21.62 -12.52 -6.16
N TYR A 450 21.52 -12.89 -7.44
CA TYR A 450 21.44 -14.28 -7.86
C TYR A 450 22.82 -14.76 -8.30
N ARG A 451 23.37 -15.73 -7.58
CA ARG A 451 24.66 -16.35 -7.87
C ARG A 451 24.49 -17.48 -8.88
N LYS A 452 24.70 -17.17 -10.17
CA LYS A 452 24.51 -18.13 -11.25
C LYS A 452 25.37 -19.40 -11.11
N GLY A 453 26.60 -19.28 -10.61
CA GLY A 453 27.50 -20.43 -10.46
C GLY A 453 26.98 -21.51 -9.50
N ALA A 454 26.08 -21.14 -8.57
CA ALA A 454 25.55 -22.04 -7.55
C ALA A 454 24.02 -22.17 -7.55
N GLY A 455 23.30 -21.36 -8.33
CA GLY A 455 21.84 -21.32 -8.29
C GLY A 455 21.28 -20.80 -6.97
N GLN A 456 21.90 -19.76 -6.41
CA GLN A 456 21.60 -19.28 -5.06
C GLN A 456 21.13 -17.83 -5.03
N TRP A 457 20.06 -17.58 -4.29
CA TRP A 457 19.57 -16.24 -3.99
C TRP A 457 20.14 -15.72 -2.67
N HIS A 458 20.53 -14.46 -2.68
CA HIS A 458 21.00 -13.72 -1.52
C HIS A 458 20.29 -12.38 -1.48
N VAL A 459 19.39 -12.17 -0.52
CA VAL A 459 18.58 -10.94 -0.41
C VAL A 459 18.74 -10.32 0.98
N TYR A 460 19.01 -9.02 1.02
CA TYR A 460 19.21 -8.24 2.22
C TYR A 460 18.30 -7.03 2.23
N ASP A 461 17.63 -6.86 3.37
CA ASP A 461 16.77 -5.74 3.70
C ASP A 461 17.61 -4.61 4.32
N PRO A 462 17.81 -3.50 3.58
CA PRO A 462 18.60 -2.37 4.06
C PRO A 462 17.90 -1.57 5.17
N LYS A 463 16.56 -1.54 5.19
CA LYS A 463 15.76 -0.77 6.14
C LYS A 463 15.83 -1.37 7.53
N ASN A 464 15.57 -2.68 7.66
CA ASN A 464 15.61 -3.38 8.95
C ASN A 464 16.95 -4.06 9.22
N LYS A 465 17.92 -3.93 8.29
CA LYS A 465 19.28 -4.49 8.39
C LYS A 465 19.26 -6.00 8.57
N LYS A 466 18.47 -6.68 7.76
CA LYS A 466 18.12 -8.09 7.93
C LYS A 466 18.45 -8.90 6.68
N GLN A 467 19.06 -10.05 6.88
CA GLN A 467 19.19 -11.05 5.81
C GLN A 467 17.83 -11.74 5.61
N LEU A 468 17.22 -11.62 4.43
CA LEU A 468 15.96 -12.29 4.11
C LEU A 468 16.19 -13.68 3.51
N LEU A 469 17.03 -13.77 2.49
CA LEU A 469 17.41 -15.04 1.84
C LEU A 469 18.92 -15.23 1.91
N ALA A 470 19.40 -16.29 2.55
CA ALA A 470 20.83 -16.59 2.67
C ALA A 470 21.17 -17.89 1.93
N GLN A 471 21.93 -17.79 0.82
CA GLN A 471 22.31 -18.97 0.01
C GLN A 471 21.11 -19.83 -0.39
N TYR A 472 19.96 -19.19 -0.64
CA TYR A 472 18.71 -19.90 -0.88
C TYR A 472 18.75 -20.56 -2.26
N SER A 473 18.83 -21.89 -2.29
CA SER A 473 18.92 -22.65 -3.54
C SER A 473 17.60 -22.66 -4.29
N TYR A 474 17.56 -21.95 -5.41
CA TYR A 474 16.38 -21.86 -6.26
C TYR A 474 16.78 -21.48 -7.69
N GLY A 475 16.58 -22.41 -8.63
CA GLY A 475 17.21 -22.37 -9.95
C GLY A 475 18.46 -23.26 -9.98
N GLY A 476 19.49 -22.84 -10.73
CA GLY A 476 20.79 -23.50 -10.80
C GLY A 476 21.17 -24.04 -12.17
N ASP A 477 20.36 -23.79 -13.19
CA ASP A 477 20.78 -24.03 -14.57
C ASP A 477 21.65 -22.85 -15.07
N PRO A 478 22.75 -23.10 -15.80
CA PRO A 478 23.61 -22.03 -16.31
C PRO A 478 22.92 -21.02 -17.24
N SER A 479 21.76 -21.39 -17.80
CA SER A 479 20.93 -20.53 -18.66
C SER A 479 19.84 -19.75 -17.90
N ASP A 480 19.76 -19.90 -16.58
CA ASP A 480 18.81 -19.18 -15.74
C ASP A 480 19.12 -17.66 -15.74
N ILE A 481 18.08 -16.85 -16.01
CA ILE A 481 18.09 -15.40 -15.87
C ILE A 481 17.20 -15.06 -14.66
N PRO A 482 17.72 -14.36 -13.63
CA PRO A 482 16.91 -13.99 -12.47
C PRO A 482 15.85 -12.95 -12.87
N VAL A 483 14.68 -13.05 -12.26
CA VAL A 483 13.54 -12.14 -12.42
C VAL A 483 12.89 -11.86 -11.06
N THR A 484 12.30 -10.68 -10.93
CA THR A 484 11.57 -10.22 -9.75
C THR A 484 10.29 -9.49 -10.19
N GLY A 485 9.35 -9.32 -9.27
CA GLY A 485 8.05 -8.68 -9.48
C GLY A 485 6.98 -9.30 -8.57
N ASP A 486 5.88 -8.62 -8.29
CA ASP A 486 4.75 -9.16 -7.51
C ASP A 486 3.89 -10.06 -8.42
N PHE A 487 4.24 -11.33 -8.60
CA PHE A 487 3.61 -12.20 -9.60
C PHE A 487 2.25 -12.77 -9.12
N ASP A 488 1.92 -12.66 -7.85
CA ASP A 488 0.65 -13.16 -7.31
C ASP A 488 -0.31 -12.07 -6.79
N GLY A 489 0.09 -10.81 -6.87
CA GLY A 489 -0.70 -9.60 -6.67
C GLY A 489 -1.08 -9.36 -5.22
N ASP A 490 -0.18 -9.70 -4.29
CA ASP A 490 -0.40 -9.48 -2.86
C ASP A 490 0.27 -8.21 -2.31
N GLY A 491 0.96 -7.45 -3.17
CA GLY A 491 1.71 -6.25 -2.84
C GLY A 491 3.14 -6.52 -2.38
N TYR A 492 3.62 -7.76 -2.45
CA TYR A 492 4.98 -8.16 -2.09
C TYR A 492 5.73 -8.61 -3.34
N GLY A 493 6.99 -8.22 -3.46
CA GLY A 493 7.89 -8.70 -4.48
C GLY A 493 8.10 -10.22 -4.37
N ASP A 494 7.98 -10.91 -5.49
CA ASP A 494 8.37 -12.30 -5.62
C ASP A 494 9.67 -12.41 -6.42
N PHE A 495 10.25 -13.61 -6.43
CA PHE A 495 11.51 -13.88 -7.09
C PHE A 495 11.46 -15.18 -7.89
N GLY A 496 12.32 -15.27 -8.90
CA GLY A 496 12.40 -16.48 -9.69
C GLY A 496 13.40 -16.42 -10.84
N VAL A 497 13.35 -17.45 -11.69
CA VAL A 497 14.22 -17.54 -12.86
C VAL A 497 13.43 -17.84 -14.13
N TYR A 498 13.86 -17.22 -15.22
CA TYR A 498 13.56 -17.66 -16.58
C TYR A 498 14.71 -18.52 -17.10
N ARG A 499 14.44 -19.80 -17.32
CA ARG A 499 15.39 -20.75 -17.89
C ARG A 499 15.38 -20.66 -19.40
N LYS A 500 16.39 -19.99 -19.93
CA LYS A 500 16.49 -19.70 -21.36
C LYS A 500 16.68 -20.95 -22.22
N GLY A 501 17.34 -21.99 -21.71
CA GLY A 501 17.61 -23.22 -22.47
C GLY A 501 16.37 -23.97 -22.96
N ASN A 502 15.23 -23.81 -22.28
CA ASN A 502 13.98 -24.50 -22.61
C ASN A 502 12.71 -23.65 -22.43
N GLY A 503 12.86 -22.35 -22.16
CA GLY A 503 11.75 -21.40 -22.05
C GLY A 503 10.85 -21.63 -20.85
N GLN A 504 11.41 -21.98 -19.69
CA GLN A 504 10.64 -22.27 -18.47
C GLN A 504 10.75 -21.17 -17.43
N TRP A 505 9.62 -20.79 -16.85
CA TRP A 505 9.52 -19.88 -15.72
C TRP A 505 9.40 -20.65 -14.41
N HIS A 506 10.18 -20.24 -13.42
CA HIS A 506 10.14 -20.75 -12.05
C HIS A 506 10.02 -19.57 -11.10
N ILE A 507 8.83 -19.32 -10.56
CA ILE A 507 8.54 -18.15 -9.70
C ILE A 507 8.02 -18.63 -8.33
N ALA A 508 8.51 -18.03 -7.25
CA ALA A 508 8.11 -18.34 -5.88
C ALA A 508 7.89 -17.06 -5.06
N SER A 509 6.90 -17.12 -4.16
CA SER A 509 6.62 -16.06 -3.20
C SER A 509 7.41 -16.28 -1.92
N TYR A 510 8.17 -15.26 -1.54
CA TYR A 510 8.83 -15.23 -0.24
C TYR A 510 7.83 -15.01 0.88
N ALA A 511 6.92 -14.04 0.73
CA ALA A 511 5.95 -13.66 1.74
C ALA A 511 5.02 -14.82 2.13
N LYS A 512 4.56 -15.59 1.13
CA LYS A 512 3.68 -16.76 1.35
C LYS A 512 4.44 -18.07 1.54
N GLY A 513 5.71 -18.15 1.14
CA GLY A 513 6.48 -19.39 1.15
C GLY A 513 5.95 -20.43 0.14
N THR A 514 5.39 -19.98 -0.98
CA THR A 514 4.71 -20.83 -1.97
C THR A 514 5.34 -20.75 -3.36
N GLN A 515 5.21 -21.82 -4.12
CA GLN A 515 5.57 -21.84 -5.54
C GLN A 515 4.42 -21.24 -6.38
N ILE A 516 4.69 -20.18 -7.13
CA ILE A 516 3.69 -19.55 -8.01
C ILE A 516 3.70 -20.25 -9.38
N LEU A 517 4.85 -20.35 -10.04
CA LEU A 517 5.02 -21.05 -11.32
C LEU A 517 6.08 -22.12 -11.22
N ALA A 518 5.75 -23.38 -11.51
CA ALA A 518 6.69 -24.50 -11.51
C ALA A 518 6.95 -24.99 -12.94
N SER A 519 8.16 -24.76 -13.47
CA SER A 519 8.55 -25.20 -14.83
C SER A 519 7.56 -24.74 -15.91
N HIS A 520 6.97 -23.55 -15.75
CA HIS A 520 5.90 -23.08 -16.63
C HIS A 520 6.49 -22.74 -18.01
N ALA A 521 6.12 -23.49 -19.04
CA ALA A 521 6.63 -23.29 -20.38
C ALA A 521 6.00 -22.04 -21.02
N TYR A 522 6.82 -21.03 -21.28
CA TYR A 522 6.40 -19.81 -21.96
C TYR A 522 7.61 -19.07 -22.57
N GLY A 523 7.62 -18.91 -23.89
CA GLY A 523 8.81 -18.52 -24.67
C GLY A 523 9.59 -19.75 -25.13
N GLY A 524 10.93 -19.66 -25.17
CA GLY A 524 11.84 -20.78 -25.46
C GLY A 524 12.69 -20.61 -26.70
N ASP A 525 12.68 -19.42 -27.30
CA ASP A 525 13.65 -19.09 -28.35
C ASP A 525 14.98 -18.66 -27.70
N PRO A 526 16.15 -19.07 -28.24
CA PRO A 526 17.47 -18.67 -27.72
C PRO A 526 17.76 -17.17 -27.76
N SER A 527 16.91 -16.35 -28.37
CA SER A 527 16.99 -14.89 -28.39
C SER A 527 15.98 -14.21 -27.46
N ASP A 528 15.14 -14.97 -26.75
CA ASP A 528 14.20 -14.44 -25.77
C ASP A 528 14.95 -13.77 -24.60
N ILE A 529 14.46 -12.58 -24.22
CA ILE A 529 14.88 -11.80 -23.06
C ILE A 529 13.64 -11.64 -22.17
N PRO A 530 13.67 -12.09 -20.90
CA PRO A 530 12.52 -11.95 -20.00
C PRO A 530 12.31 -10.49 -19.63
N ALA A 531 11.05 -10.08 -19.55
CA ALA A 531 10.65 -8.72 -19.18
C ALA A 531 9.34 -8.68 -18.39
N PRO A 532 9.29 -9.28 -17.19
CA PRO A 532 8.07 -9.28 -16.40
C PRO A 532 7.71 -7.87 -15.90
N ALA A 533 6.42 -7.55 -15.90
CA ALA A 533 5.82 -6.33 -15.37
C ALA A 533 4.28 -6.49 -15.39
N ASP A 534 3.52 -5.65 -14.69
CA ASP A 534 2.05 -5.68 -14.73
C ASP A 534 1.53 -4.94 -15.98
N TYR A 535 1.30 -5.66 -17.08
CA TYR A 535 0.91 -5.07 -18.36
C TYR A 535 -0.61 -4.92 -18.53
N ASP A 536 -1.44 -5.56 -17.69
CA ASP A 536 -2.89 -5.43 -17.72
C ASP A 536 -3.50 -4.64 -16.55
N GLY A 537 -2.68 -4.21 -15.59
CA GLY A 537 -3.05 -3.37 -14.45
C GLY A 537 -3.88 -4.14 -13.43
N ASP A 538 -3.70 -5.45 -13.35
CA ASP A 538 -4.44 -6.29 -12.41
C ASP A 538 -3.80 -6.35 -11.01
N GLY A 539 -2.67 -5.67 -10.83
CA GLY A 539 -1.88 -5.59 -9.62
C GLY A 539 -0.89 -6.75 -9.48
N ALA A 540 -0.78 -7.66 -10.46
CA ALA A 540 0.22 -8.70 -10.49
C ALA A 540 1.13 -8.57 -11.71
N ALA A 541 2.43 -8.79 -11.53
CA ALA A 541 3.39 -8.89 -12.60
C ALA A 541 3.04 -10.07 -13.53
N ASP A 542 3.03 -9.78 -14.83
CA ASP A 542 2.86 -10.75 -15.88
C ASP A 542 4.20 -11.33 -16.30
N ILE A 543 4.18 -12.55 -16.86
CA ILE A 543 5.36 -13.07 -17.54
C ILE A 543 5.40 -12.57 -18.98
N ALA A 544 6.53 -11.98 -19.36
CA ALA A 544 6.77 -11.57 -20.74
C ALA A 544 8.17 -11.90 -21.24
N VAL A 545 8.27 -12.07 -22.57
CA VAL A 545 9.55 -12.17 -23.29
C VAL A 545 9.55 -11.26 -24.51
N PHE A 546 10.69 -10.58 -24.73
CA PHE A 546 11.02 -9.97 -26.01
C PHE A 546 11.95 -10.89 -26.80
N ARG A 547 11.51 -11.33 -27.98
CA ARG A 547 12.26 -12.17 -28.89
C ARG A 547 13.11 -11.32 -29.81
N LYS A 548 14.38 -11.15 -29.46
CA LYS A 548 15.32 -10.30 -30.21
C LYS A 548 15.53 -10.78 -31.65
N GLY A 549 15.46 -12.09 -31.92
CA GLY A 549 15.69 -12.66 -33.25
C GLY A 549 14.70 -12.18 -34.32
N ASN A 550 13.50 -11.74 -33.93
CA ASN A 550 12.46 -11.31 -34.87
C ASN A 550 11.62 -10.11 -34.38
N GLY A 551 12.00 -9.45 -33.28
CA GLY A 551 11.35 -8.23 -32.78
C GLY A 551 9.94 -8.45 -32.21
N GLN A 552 9.67 -9.62 -31.63
CA GLN A 552 8.32 -9.95 -31.12
C GLN A 552 8.22 -9.88 -29.61
N TRP A 553 7.09 -9.34 -29.13
CA TRP A 553 6.68 -9.43 -27.74
C TRP A 553 5.67 -10.55 -27.53
N HIS A 554 5.81 -11.22 -26.37
CA HIS A 554 4.87 -12.19 -25.85
C HIS A 554 4.61 -11.89 -24.38
N VAL A 555 3.36 -11.60 -24.01
CA VAL A 555 2.95 -11.24 -22.64
C VAL A 555 1.76 -12.10 -22.22
N LYS A 556 1.80 -12.66 -21.02
CA LYS A 556 0.74 -13.50 -20.46
C LYS A 556 0.54 -13.20 -18.99
N SER A 557 -0.70 -12.92 -18.61
CA SER A 557 -1.05 -12.66 -17.21
C SER A 557 -0.91 -13.90 -16.36
N VAL A 558 -0.21 -13.74 -15.24
CA VAL A 558 0.01 -14.82 -14.27
C VAL A 558 -1.27 -15.04 -13.47
N LYS A 559 -1.89 -13.96 -12.99
CA LYS A 559 -3.10 -13.96 -12.18
C LYS A 559 -4.30 -14.54 -12.93
N THR A 560 -4.52 -14.15 -14.18
CA THR A 560 -5.66 -14.61 -14.98
C THR A 560 -5.34 -15.79 -15.91
N GLY A 561 -4.06 -16.04 -16.19
CA GLY A 561 -3.61 -17.01 -17.18
C GLY A 561 -3.82 -16.58 -18.64
N LYS A 562 -4.33 -15.37 -18.88
CA LYS A 562 -4.72 -14.87 -20.20
C LYS A 562 -3.50 -14.47 -21.03
N GLN A 563 -3.49 -14.85 -22.31
CA GLN A 563 -2.55 -14.29 -23.28
C GLN A 563 -2.92 -12.84 -23.57
N LEU A 564 -2.09 -11.89 -23.14
CA LEU A 564 -2.31 -10.46 -23.36
C LEU A 564 -1.77 -10.04 -24.74
N VAL A 565 -0.57 -10.50 -25.07
CA VAL A 565 0.12 -10.15 -26.32
C VAL A 565 0.74 -11.41 -26.91
N GLY A 566 0.35 -11.81 -28.12
CA GLY A 566 0.93 -12.98 -28.81
C GLY A 566 1.65 -12.59 -30.10
N SER A 567 2.97 -12.81 -30.17
CA SER A 567 3.79 -12.58 -31.37
C SER A 567 3.70 -11.15 -31.93
N HIS A 568 3.52 -10.15 -31.06
CA HIS A 568 3.32 -8.76 -31.48
C HIS A 568 4.62 -8.18 -32.00
N GLN A 569 4.64 -7.82 -33.29
CA GLN A 569 5.78 -7.22 -33.97
C GLN A 569 5.96 -5.77 -33.51
N TYR A 570 6.88 -5.57 -32.58
CA TYR A 570 7.20 -4.28 -32.00
C TYR A 570 8.66 -4.32 -31.54
N GLY A 571 9.56 -3.79 -32.38
CA GLY A 571 11.00 -3.81 -32.16
C GLY A 571 11.80 -4.44 -33.30
N GLY A 572 13.09 -4.67 -33.07
CA GLY A 572 14.00 -5.32 -34.01
C GLY A 572 15.26 -5.87 -33.33
N GLY A 573 16.15 -6.48 -34.10
CA GLY A 573 17.32 -7.20 -33.59
C GLY A 573 18.38 -6.36 -32.87
N ASN A 574 18.27 -5.03 -32.90
CA ASN A 574 19.15 -4.10 -32.18
C ASN A 574 18.46 -3.44 -30.99
N ASP A 575 17.22 -3.83 -30.72
CA ASP A 575 16.46 -3.32 -29.59
C ASP A 575 16.67 -4.26 -28.39
N ILE A 576 16.67 -3.67 -27.20
CA ILE A 576 16.61 -4.38 -25.92
C ILE A 576 15.35 -3.93 -25.17
N PRO A 577 14.63 -4.85 -24.51
CA PRO A 577 13.53 -4.46 -23.66
C PRO A 577 14.09 -3.65 -22.49
N VAL A 578 13.44 -2.56 -22.17
CA VAL A 578 13.73 -1.80 -20.95
C VAL A 578 12.82 -2.36 -19.88
N LEU A 579 13.42 -2.94 -18.86
CA LEU A 579 12.68 -3.42 -17.72
C LEU A 579 12.29 -2.22 -16.87
N GLY A 580 11.10 -2.33 -16.31
CA GLY A 580 10.71 -1.52 -15.19
C GLY A 580 11.65 -1.74 -14.02
#